data_AF-A0A924IGS4-F1
#
_entry.id   AF-A0A924IGS4-F1
#
_cell.length_a   1.000
_cell.length_b   1.000
_cell.length_c   1.000
_cell.angle_alpha   90.00
_cell.angle_beta   90.00
_cell.angle_gamma   90.00
#
_symmetry.space_group_name_H-M   'P 1'
#
loop_
_entity.id
_entity.type
_entity.pdbx_description
1 polymer ?
#
loop_
_entity_poly.entity_id
_entity_poly.type
_entity_poly.pdbx_seq_one_letter_code
_entity_poly.pdbx_strand_id
1 'polypeptide(L)'
;MKNLFTLSVLCILFYSCGKNDTSPTTYVSGHLYETCGGAPVKNRGLYIYQLNAAIGSTNTNILATGSTDSTGYFKIPYGTKNPAARLELRLEGGNYAVIALPANLQIIDSLKVYLHSTCNIVVKLNVINPYTVDDTLTITNYNPPYTAFKIAGPFENGILYTANDFQILLPYYIGSGLTGNPNEQIRYTVNDLTNFSGKDFLMQTCATSEVVIDIE
;
A
#
# COMPACT_ATOMS: atom_id res chain seq x y z
N MET A 1 36.50 15.86 71.29
CA MET A 1 36.09 16.86 70.28
C MET A 1 36.79 16.57 68.97
N LYS A 2 36.28 15.62 68.20
CA LYS A 2 36.70 15.32 66.81
C LYS A 2 35.52 14.60 66.18
N ASN A 3 35.18 15.01 64.96
CA ASN A 3 34.25 14.35 64.03
C ASN A 3 32.77 14.70 64.24
N LEU A 4 32.34 15.85 63.73
CA LEU A 4 30.93 16.07 63.39
C LEU A 4 30.74 17.16 62.33
N PHE A 5 31.51 17.15 61.24
CA PHE A 5 31.31 18.10 60.12
C PHE A 5 31.75 17.51 58.79
N THR A 6 31.19 16.37 58.39
CA THR A 6 31.35 15.85 57.02
C THR A 6 30.23 14.86 56.71
N LEU A 7 28.95 15.27 56.72
CA LEU A 7 27.90 14.41 56.16
C LEU A 7 26.57 15.12 55.86
N SER A 8 26.56 16.26 55.13
CA SER A 8 25.26 16.82 54.68
C SER A 8 25.31 17.66 53.40
N VAL A 9 26.36 17.57 52.58
CA VAL A 9 26.45 18.28 51.27
C VAL A 9 26.52 17.28 50.11
N LEU A 10 25.82 16.15 50.24
CA LEU A 10 25.78 15.09 49.22
C LEU A 10 24.35 14.61 48.92
N CYS A 11 23.35 15.48 49.05
CA CYS A 11 21.95 15.15 48.68
C CYS A 11 21.35 16.08 47.62
N ILE A 12 22.11 17.02 47.05
CA ILE A 12 21.56 18.00 46.07
C ILE A 12 21.90 17.63 44.61
N LEU A 13 22.66 16.57 44.35
CA LEU A 13 23.10 16.19 43.00
C LEU A 13 22.19 15.18 42.26
N PHE A 14 21.06 14.77 42.82
CA PHE A 14 20.16 13.79 42.18
C PHE A 14 18.81 14.34 41.69
N TYR A 15 18.60 15.66 41.67
CA TYR A 15 17.35 16.27 41.17
C TYR A 15 17.51 17.00 39.83
N SER A 16 18.41 16.53 38.96
CA SER A 16 18.46 17.00 37.57
C SER A 16 18.62 15.83 36.61
N CYS A 17 17.53 15.09 36.43
CA CYS A 17 17.21 14.44 35.15
C CYS A 17 15.73 14.06 35.12
N GLY A 18 14.85 15.06 35.28
CA GLY A 18 13.58 14.99 34.58
C GLY A 18 13.88 15.16 33.10
N LYS A 19 14.33 14.10 32.41
CA LYS A 19 14.17 14.05 30.95
C LYS A 19 12.66 14.15 30.76
N ASN A 20 12.18 15.33 30.37
CA ASN A 20 10.86 15.48 29.81
C ASN A 20 10.75 14.38 28.76
N ASP A 21 9.91 13.40 29.06
CA ASP A 21 9.70 12.22 28.24
C ASP A 21 8.90 12.67 27.01
N THR A 22 9.54 13.44 26.14
CA THR A 22 9.03 13.74 24.79
C THR A 22 9.29 12.53 23.90
N SER A 23 8.95 11.35 24.40
CA SER A 23 8.76 10.17 23.57
C SER A 23 7.67 10.55 22.57
N PRO A 24 7.91 10.47 21.25
CA PRO A 24 6.88 10.85 20.29
C PRO A 24 5.65 9.99 20.54
N THR A 25 4.52 10.64 20.87
CA THR A 25 3.23 9.96 21.05
C THR A 25 2.69 9.40 19.73
N THR A 26 3.37 9.69 18.63
CA THR A 26 3.01 9.26 17.28
C THR A 26 4.03 8.33 16.65
N TYR A 27 3.56 7.23 16.05
CA TYR A 27 4.40 6.25 15.38
C TYR A 27 3.67 5.51 14.26
N VAL A 28 4.45 4.98 13.32
CA VAL A 28 4.00 3.99 12.33
C VAL A 28 4.75 2.69 12.60
N SER A 29 4.02 1.59 12.78
CA SER A 29 4.58 0.24 12.87
C SER A 29 3.95 -0.72 11.87
N GLY A 30 4.72 -1.74 11.51
CA GLY A 30 4.30 -2.72 10.53
C GLY A 30 5.38 -3.72 10.17
N HIS A 31 5.13 -4.47 9.10
CA HIS A 31 6.07 -5.39 8.49
C HIS A 31 6.24 -5.06 7.00
N LEU A 32 7.49 -5.15 6.55
CA LEU A 32 7.86 -5.07 5.16
C LEU A 32 8.14 -6.46 4.60
N TYR A 33 7.48 -6.79 3.50
CA TYR A 33 7.60 -8.06 2.80
C TYR A 33 8.10 -7.84 1.37
N GLU A 34 8.85 -8.81 0.86
CA GLU A 34 9.36 -8.79 -0.50
C GLU A 34 8.20 -8.92 -1.49
N THR A 35 7.35 -9.93 -1.27
CA THR A 35 6.21 -10.28 -2.11
C THR A 35 5.02 -10.70 -1.25
N CYS A 36 3.88 -10.97 -1.88
CA CYS A 36 2.71 -11.58 -1.24
C CYS A 36 2.97 -12.98 -0.63
N GLY A 37 4.12 -13.60 -0.90
CA GLY A 37 4.56 -14.84 -0.25
C GLY A 37 5.02 -14.67 1.20
N GLY A 38 5.14 -13.43 1.70
CA GLY A 38 5.39 -13.16 3.11
C GLY A 38 6.86 -13.24 3.56
N ALA A 39 7.81 -13.32 2.62
CA ALA A 39 9.23 -13.25 2.96
C ALA A 39 9.58 -11.84 3.50
N PRO A 40 10.16 -11.72 4.72
CA PRO A 40 10.42 -10.42 5.32
C PRO A 40 11.66 -9.74 4.74
N VAL A 41 11.58 -8.42 4.57
CA VAL A 41 12.72 -7.59 4.12
C VAL A 41 13.45 -7.05 5.34
N LYS A 42 14.69 -7.49 5.54
CA LYS A 42 15.48 -7.21 6.75
C LYS A 42 16.43 -6.03 6.54
N ASN A 43 16.74 -5.30 7.62
CA ASN A 43 17.73 -4.22 7.65
C ASN A 43 17.52 -3.16 6.55
N ARG A 44 16.26 -2.91 6.17
CA ARG A 44 15.91 -1.96 5.12
C ARG A 44 15.64 -0.60 5.73
N GLY A 45 16.36 0.42 5.29
CA GLY A 45 16.13 1.80 5.69
C GLY A 45 14.78 2.32 5.23
N LEU A 46 14.12 3.07 6.12
CA LEU A 46 12.78 3.62 5.97
C LEU A 46 12.76 5.07 6.46
N TYR A 47 11.90 5.87 5.84
CA TYR A 47 11.75 7.29 6.11
C TYR A 47 10.29 7.67 6.18
N ILE A 48 9.92 8.50 7.17
CA ILE A 48 8.64 9.20 7.18
C ILE A 48 8.88 10.59 6.60
N TYR A 49 8.25 10.87 5.46
CA TYR A 49 8.28 12.14 4.78
C TYR A 49 7.02 12.95 5.06
N GLN A 50 7.17 14.26 5.14
CA GLN A 50 6.08 15.22 5.13
C GLN A 50 6.08 15.98 3.81
N LEU A 51 4.96 15.89 3.08
CA LEU A 51 4.72 16.70 1.90
C LEU A 51 4.17 18.06 2.32
N ASN A 52 4.91 19.13 2.05
CA ASN A 52 4.40 20.48 2.26
C ASN A 52 3.34 20.81 1.21
N ALA A 53 2.14 21.19 1.66
CA ALA A 53 0.96 21.43 0.82
C ALA A 53 1.04 22.67 -0.09
N ALA A 54 2.18 23.36 -0.18
CA ALA A 54 2.35 24.48 -1.10
C ALA A 54 2.47 23.93 -2.53
N ILE A 55 1.49 24.26 -3.38
CA ILE A 55 1.50 23.97 -4.81
C ILE A 55 2.82 24.50 -5.40
N GLY A 56 3.64 23.61 -5.96
CA GLY A 56 4.95 23.94 -6.53
C GLY A 56 6.17 23.79 -5.61
N SER A 57 5.99 23.37 -4.35
CA SER A 57 7.10 23.08 -3.44
C SER A 57 7.56 21.62 -3.54
N THR A 58 8.79 21.41 -4.01
CA THR A 58 9.50 20.11 -3.93
C THR A 58 10.09 19.82 -2.54
N ASN A 59 9.85 20.69 -1.55
CA ASN A 59 10.43 20.55 -0.22
C ASN A 59 9.75 19.41 0.54
N THR A 60 10.32 18.21 0.39
CA THR A 60 9.99 17.04 1.20
C THR A 60 10.86 17.04 2.45
N ASN A 61 10.25 17.13 3.62
CA ASN A 61 10.99 17.07 4.88
C ASN A 61 10.94 15.65 5.43
N ILE A 62 12.11 15.04 5.67
CA ILE A 62 12.19 13.81 6.44
C ILE A 62 11.87 14.16 7.89
N LEU A 63 10.80 13.56 8.44
CA LEU A 63 10.40 13.71 9.83
C LEU A 63 11.08 12.71 10.75
N ALA A 64 11.27 11.49 10.27
CA ALA A 64 11.87 10.41 11.02
C ALA A 64 12.49 9.37 10.09
N THR A 65 13.44 8.63 10.61
CA THR A 65 14.12 7.53 9.94
C THR A 65 14.02 6.29 10.81
N GLY A 66 13.98 5.12 10.20
CA GLY A 66 14.09 3.84 10.90
C GLY A 66 14.54 2.74 9.95
N SER A 67 14.53 1.51 10.44
CA SER A 67 14.85 0.34 9.62
C SER A 67 14.01 -0.85 10.06
N THR A 68 13.85 -1.80 9.15
CA THR A 68 13.28 -3.10 9.50
C THR A 68 14.26 -3.96 10.28
N ASP A 69 13.77 -4.75 11.21
CA ASP A 69 14.54 -5.74 11.96
C ASP A 69 14.71 -7.07 11.20
N SER A 70 15.22 -8.10 11.87
CA SER A 70 15.42 -9.43 11.29
C SER A 70 14.13 -10.16 10.88
N THR A 71 12.98 -9.70 11.34
CA THR A 71 11.65 -10.22 11.02
C THR A 71 10.91 -9.35 10.00
N GLY A 72 11.54 -8.27 9.53
CA GLY A 72 10.91 -7.29 8.64
C GLY A 72 10.02 -6.31 9.37
N TYR A 73 9.94 -6.39 10.70
CA TYR A 73 9.16 -5.48 11.52
C TYR A 73 9.85 -4.11 11.61
N PHE A 74 9.06 -3.04 11.62
CA PHE A 74 9.52 -1.70 11.90
C PHE A 74 8.55 -0.98 12.85
N LYS A 75 9.09 -0.04 13.62
CA LYS A 75 8.34 0.95 14.38
C LYS A 75 9.10 2.26 14.37
N ILE A 76 8.53 3.27 13.71
CA ILE A 76 9.18 4.56 13.50
C ILE A 76 8.37 5.62 14.25
N PRO A 77 8.84 6.06 15.44
CA PRO A 77 8.26 7.21 16.10
C PRO A 77 8.62 8.48 15.31
N TYR A 78 7.66 9.39 15.18
CA TYR A 78 7.86 10.66 14.46
C TYR A 78 7.17 11.79 15.20
N GLY A 79 7.59 13.03 14.96
CA GLY A 79 6.88 14.23 15.41
C GLY A 79 6.38 15.01 14.18
N THR A 80 5.12 15.45 14.19
CA THR A 80 4.59 16.28 13.10
C THR A 80 4.92 17.76 13.36
N LYS A 81 5.55 18.42 12.39
CA LYS A 81 5.71 19.90 12.41
C LYS A 81 4.47 20.63 11.87
N ASN A 82 3.63 19.90 11.14
CA ASN A 82 2.37 20.38 10.55
C ASN A 82 1.40 19.18 10.47
N PRO A 83 0.39 19.10 11.35
CA PRO A 83 -0.53 17.96 11.40
C PRO A 83 -1.44 17.84 10.17
N ALA A 84 -1.62 18.93 9.41
CA ALA A 84 -2.44 18.96 8.19
C ALA A 84 -1.69 18.51 6.93
N ALA A 85 -0.37 18.31 7.01
CA ALA A 85 0.43 17.88 5.86
C ALA A 85 0.27 16.37 5.60
N ARG A 86 0.23 15.99 4.32
CA ARG A 86 0.24 14.58 3.91
C ARG A 86 1.58 13.94 4.28
N LEU A 87 1.53 12.75 4.84
CA LEU A 87 2.72 11.99 5.22
C LEU A 87 2.93 10.81 4.28
N GLU A 88 4.19 10.41 4.09
CA GLU A 88 4.56 9.25 3.28
C GLU A 88 5.60 8.38 3.98
N LEU A 89 5.37 7.07 4.05
CA LEU A 89 6.45 6.12 4.33
C LEU A 89 7.19 5.83 3.03
N ARG A 90 8.51 5.99 3.02
CA ARG A 90 9.39 5.70 1.88
C ARG A 90 10.58 4.82 2.25
N LEU A 91 11.08 4.08 1.27
CA LEU A 91 12.29 3.27 1.39
C LEU A 91 13.54 4.11 1.12
N GLU A 92 14.62 3.80 1.83
CA GLU A 92 15.93 4.37 1.57
C GLU A 92 16.43 4.01 0.16
N GLY A 93 16.95 5.00 -0.57
CA GLY A 93 17.41 4.83 -1.95
C GLY A 93 16.32 4.90 -3.03
N GLY A 94 15.12 5.41 -2.72
CA GLY A 94 14.16 5.87 -3.73
C GLY A 94 13.33 4.79 -4.44
N ASN A 95 13.55 3.51 -4.13
CA ASN A 95 12.79 2.40 -4.71
C ASN A 95 11.46 2.25 -3.98
N TYR A 96 10.54 3.16 -4.31
CA TYR A 96 9.09 3.17 -4.11
C TYR A 96 8.51 2.14 -3.12
N ALA A 97 8.33 2.59 -1.87
CA ALA A 97 7.06 2.47 -1.16
C ALA A 97 6.63 3.92 -0.97
N VAL A 98 5.47 4.35 -1.45
CA VAL A 98 4.94 5.68 -1.14
C VAL A 98 3.59 5.45 -0.51
N ILE A 99 3.59 5.33 0.81
CA ILE A 99 2.37 5.05 1.56
C ILE A 99 1.85 6.37 2.08
N ALA A 100 0.81 6.91 1.44
CA ALA A 100 0.11 8.06 1.99
C ALA A 100 -0.49 7.68 3.34
N LEU A 101 0.04 8.26 4.42
CA LEU A 101 -0.53 8.12 5.75
C LEU A 101 -1.59 9.22 5.92
N PRO A 102 -2.74 8.94 6.57
CA PRO A 102 -3.80 9.93 6.73
C PRO A 102 -3.33 11.15 7.50
N ALA A 103 -3.89 12.30 7.14
CA ALA A 103 -3.78 13.49 7.97
C ALA A 103 -4.40 13.20 9.35
N ASN A 104 -3.76 13.71 10.40
CA ASN A 104 -4.23 13.64 11.80
C ASN A 104 -4.21 12.26 12.49
N LEU A 105 -3.72 11.17 11.88
CA LEU A 105 -3.49 9.94 12.63
C LEU A 105 -2.22 10.04 13.48
N GLN A 106 -2.40 9.77 14.78
CA GLN A 106 -1.31 9.72 15.74
C GLN A 106 -0.60 8.37 15.70
N ILE A 107 -1.32 7.26 15.52
CA ILE A 107 -0.75 5.92 15.62
C ILE A 107 -1.28 5.06 14.47
N ILE A 108 -0.37 4.49 13.68
CA ILE A 108 -0.67 3.40 12.75
C ILE A 108 0.05 2.17 13.26
N ASP A 109 -0.72 1.14 13.57
CA ASP A 109 -0.18 -0.13 14.02
C ASP A 109 -0.51 -1.24 13.02
N SER A 110 0.39 -2.22 12.91
CA SER A 110 0.22 -3.41 12.06
C SER A 110 0.13 -3.16 10.54
N LEU A 111 0.84 -2.15 10.00
CA LEU A 111 0.94 -1.97 8.55
C LEU A 111 1.57 -3.19 7.89
N LYS A 112 1.01 -3.67 6.77
CA LYS A 112 1.68 -4.63 5.90
C LYS A 112 2.07 -3.94 4.61
N VAL A 113 3.35 -3.96 4.26
CA VAL A 113 3.90 -3.31 3.06
C VAL A 113 4.56 -4.36 2.19
N TYR A 114 4.30 -4.33 0.88
CA TYR A 114 4.89 -5.26 -0.09
C TYR A 114 5.70 -4.49 -1.13
N LEU A 115 6.96 -4.87 -1.35
CA LEU A 115 7.80 -4.29 -2.41
C LEU A 115 7.29 -4.67 -3.80
N HIS A 116 6.90 -5.93 -3.95
CA HIS A 116 6.35 -6.50 -5.17
C HIS A 116 4.98 -7.10 -4.87
N SER A 117 3.96 -6.24 -4.85
CA SER A 117 2.57 -6.65 -4.68
C SER A 117 2.01 -7.28 -5.96
N THR A 118 1.28 -8.37 -5.79
CA THR A 118 0.51 -9.01 -6.86
C THR A 118 -0.95 -9.17 -6.45
N CYS A 119 -1.83 -9.39 -7.42
CA CYS A 119 -3.18 -9.90 -7.20
C CYS A 119 -3.52 -10.97 -8.22
N ASN A 120 -4.47 -11.85 -7.87
CA ASN A 120 -5.10 -12.72 -8.85
C ASN A 120 -6.38 -12.03 -9.33
N ILE A 121 -6.69 -12.13 -10.62
CA ILE A 121 -7.88 -11.52 -11.22
C ILE A 121 -8.68 -12.62 -11.89
N VAL A 122 -9.93 -12.80 -11.47
CA VAL A 122 -10.87 -13.73 -12.08
C VAL A 122 -11.91 -12.91 -12.83
N VAL A 123 -11.92 -13.04 -14.15
CA VAL A 123 -12.91 -12.40 -15.01
C VAL A 123 -14.01 -13.40 -15.31
N LYS A 124 -15.25 -13.02 -14.96
CA LYS A 124 -16.45 -13.81 -15.19
C LYS A 124 -17.34 -13.12 -16.22
N LEU A 125 -17.99 -13.91 -17.03
CA LEU A 125 -18.95 -13.48 -18.03
C LEU A 125 -20.37 -13.79 -17.56
N ASN A 126 -21.25 -12.80 -17.69
CA ASN A 126 -22.69 -12.93 -17.60
C ASN A 126 -23.30 -12.50 -18.94
N VAL A 127 -23.80 -13.48 -19.68
CA VAL A 127 -24.38 -13.38 -21.02
C VAL A 127 -25.88 -13.14 -20.87
N ILE A 128 -26.32 -11.91 -21.15
CA ILE A 128 -27.72 -11.51 -21.01
C ILE A 128 -28.51 -11.89 -22.26
N ASN A 129 -27.95 -11.63 -23.44
CA ASN A 129 -28.56 -11.96 -24.73
C ASN A 129 -27.80 -13.08 -25.45
N PRO A 130 -28.48 -13.90 -26.27
CA PRO A 130 -27.82 -14.95 -27.04
C PRO A 130 -26.93 -14.36 -28.14
N TYR A 131 -25.74 -14.93 -28.28
CA TYR A 131 -24.80 -14.65 -29.36
C TYR A 131 -24.61 -15.89 -30.24
N THR A 132 -24.08 -15.68 -31.43
CA THR A 132 -23.89 -16.66 -32.49
C THR A 132 -22.42 -17.03 -32.66
N VAL A 133 -22.16 -17.98 -33.55
CA VAL A 133 -20.81 -18.39 -33.94
C VAL A 133 -20.03 -17.32 -34.73
N ASP A 134 -20.73 -16.33 -35.27
CA ASP A 134 -20.12 -15.24 -36.05
C ASP A 134 -19.68 -14.07 -35.15
N ASP A 135 -20.04 -14.10 -33.87
CA ASP A 135 -19.71 -13.05 -32.92
C ASP A 135 -18.31 -13.23 -32.32
N THR A 136 -17.63 -12.11 -32.02
CA THR A 136 -16.32 -12.10 -31.35
C THR A 136 -16.32 -11.10 -30.20
N LEU A 137 -16.11 -11.61 -28.98
CA LEU A 137 -15.84 -10.81 -27.79
C LEU A 137 -14.36 -10.43 -27.77
N THR A 138 -14.07 -9.13 -27.72
CA THR A 138 -12.73 -8.59 -27.47
C THR A 138 -12.71 -7.97 -26.08
N ILE A 139 -11.77 -8.38 -25.22
CA ILE A 139 -11.70 -7.96 -23.81
C ILE A 139 -10.26 -7.65 -23.37
N THR A 140 -10.10 -6.75 -22.39
CA THR A 140 -8.82 -6.53 -21.69
C THR A 140 -8.25 -7.88 -21.22
N ASN A 141 -6.94 -8.08 -21.46
CA ASN A 141 -6.21 -9.24 -20.98
C ASN A 141 -5.18 -8.83 -19.94
N TYR A 142 -5.34 -9.32 -18.71
CA TYR A 142 -4.36 -9.13 -17.64
C TYR A 142 -3.27 -10.23 -17.61
N ASN A 143 -3.30 -11.20 -18.53
CA ASN A 143 -2.20 -12.15 -18.73
C ASN A 143 -1.19 -11.64 -19.76
N PRO A 144 0.11 -11.89 -19.58
CA PRO A 144 1.10 -11.72 -20.64
C PRO A 144 0.85 -12.65 -21.83
N PRO A 145 1.05 -12.20 -23.09
CA PRO A 145 1.31 -10.83 -23.49
C PRO A 145 0.03 -9.99 -23.35
N TYR A 146 0.13 -8.79 -22.74
CA TYR A 146 -0.98 -7.87 -22.43
C TYR A 146 -1.67 -7.28 -23.67
N THR A 147 -2.15 -8.16 -24.55
CA THR A 147 -2.86 -7.88 -25.79
C THR A 147 -4.32 -8.24 -25.63
N ALA A 148 -5.22 -7.56 -26.32
CA ALA A 148 -6.65 -7.84 -26.25
C ALA A 148 -6.96 -9.34 -26.44
N PHE A 149 -7.69 -9.92 -25.49
CA PHE A 149 -8.11 -11.31 -25.54
C PHE A 149 -9.37 -11.41 -26.39
N LYS A 150 -9.36 -12.32 -27.37
CA LYS A 150 -10.46 -12.50 -28.33
C LYS A 150 -11.06 -13.89 -28.18
N ILE A 151 -12.38 -13.94 -28.11
CA ILE A 151 -13.14 -15.16 -27.86
C ILE A 151 -14.24 -15.22 -28.91
N ALA A 152 -14.31 -16.33 -29.63
CA ALA A 152 -15.38 -16.58 -30.60
C ALA A 152 -16.66 -17.00 -29.86
N GLY A 153 -17.81 -16.58 -30.37
CA GLY A 153 -19.11 -17.01 -29.87
C GLY A 153 -19.47 -18.43 -30.30
N PRO A 154 -20.61 -18.97 -29.81
CA PRO A 154 -21.46 -18.38 -28.78
C PRO A 154 -20.76 -18.35 -27.41
N PHE A 155 -21.17 -17.40 -26.56
CA PHE A 155 -20.59 -17.25 -25.22
C PHE A 155 -21.43 -17.96 -24.15
N GLU A 156 -20.77 -18.38 -23.06
CA GLU A 156 -21.40 -19.02 -21.92
C GLU A 156 -21.16 -18.24 -20.62
N ASN A 157 -22.10 -18.36 -19.67
CA ASN A 157 -21.95 -17.83 -18.32
C ASN A 157 -20.84 -18.58 -17.57
N GLY A 158 -19.97 -17.86 -16.87
CA GLY A 158 -18.97 -18.48 -16.02
C GLY A 158 -17.64 -17.74 -15.98
N ILE A 159 -16.59 -18.46 -15.58
CA ILE A 159 -15.23 -17.92 -15.59
C ILE A 159 -14.75 -17.85 -17.04
N LEU A 160 -14.39 -16.65 -17.48
CA LEU A 160 -13.83 -16.40 -18.79
C LEU A 160 -12.34 -16.71 -18.82
N TYR A 161 -11.60 -16.11 -17.88
CA TYR A 161 -10.20 -16.40 -17.66
C TYR A 161 -9.76 -15.95 -16.25
N THR A 162 -8.61 -16.47 -15.82
CA THR A 162 -7.92 -16.03 -14.62
C THR A 162 -6.55 -15.48 -15.01
N ALA A 163 -6.18 -14.33 -14.45
CA ALA A 163 -4.82 -13.82 -14.46
C ALA A 163 -4.19 -14.02 -13.08
N ASN A 164 -3.13 -14.80 -13.02
CA ASN A 164 -2.43 -15.09 -11.76
C ASN A 164 -1.24 -14.14 -11.58
N ASP A 165 -0.97 -13.76 -10.34
CA ASP A 165 0.19 -12.95 -9.96
C ASP A 165 0.33 -11.65 -10.79
N PHE A 166 -0.79 -11.03 -11.14
CA PHE A 166 -0.78 -9.75 -11.84
C PHE A 166 -0.07 -8.71 -10.99
N GLN A 167 0.99 -8.10 -11.53
CA GLN A 167 1.80 -7.14 -10.80
C GLN A 167 1.06 -5.83 -10.62
N ILE A 168 0.92 -5.43 -9.35
CA ILE A 168 0.42 -4.09 -9.00
C ILE A 168 1.64 -3.17 -8.99
N LEU A 169 1.75 -2.32 -10.00
CA LEU A 169 2.92 -1.46 -10.26
C LEU A 169 3.16 -0.38 -9.20
N LEU A 170 2.25 -0.22 -8.23
CA LEU A 170 2.40 0.68 -7.10
C LEU A 170 2.51 -0.11 -5.80
N PRO A 171 3.55 0.15 -4.98
CA PRO A 171 3.74 -0.49 -3.68
C PRO A 171 2.53 -0.24 -2.78
N TYR A 172 1.96 -1.31 -2.26
CA TYR A 172 0.63 -1.30 -1.65
C TYR A 172 0.66 -1.65 -0.15
N TYR A 173 -0.33 -1.16 0.60
CA TYR A 173 -0.48 -1.48 2.02
C TYR A 173 -1.88 -1.97 2.40
N ILE A 174 -1.94 -2.79 3.46
CA ILE A 174 -3.19 -3.29 4.05
C ILE A 174 -3.19 -2.89 5.54
N GLY A 175 -4.10 -2.00 5.96
CA GLY A 175 -4.23 -1.55 7.36
C GLY A 175 -5.28 -0.46 7.65
N SER A 176 -5.89 -0.51 8.84
CA SER A 176 -6.75 0.49 9.53
C SER A 176 -7.79 1.29 8.70
N GLY A 177 -8.54 0.63 7.82
CA GLY A 177 -9.70 1.26 7.15
C GLY A 177 -9.37 2.22 6.02
N LEU A 178 -8.13 2.23 5.55
CA LEU A 178 -7.68 3.03 4.42
C LEU A 178 -7.46 2.08 3.24
N THR A 179 -8.51 1.84 2.47
CA THR A 179 -8.43 0.96 1.29
C THR A 179 -7.80 1.75 0.16
N GLY A 180 -6.54 1.51 -0.15
CA GLY A 180 -5.87 2.09 -1.32
C GLY A 180 -5.92 1.22 -2.57
N ASN A 181 -6.73 0.14 -2.58
CA ASN A 181 -6.76 -0.83 -3.67
C ASN A 181 -6.94 -0.06 -4.99
N PRO A 182 -6.07 -0.24 -6.00
CA PRO A 182 -6.24 0.48 -7.24
C PRO A 182 -7.56 0.07 -7.88
N ASN A 183 -8.32 1.07 -8.32
CA ASN A 183 -9.44 0.87 -9.22
C ASN A 183 -8.89 0.60 -10.60
N GLU A 184 -9.29 -0.52 -11.18
CA GLU A 184 -8.92 -0.92 -12.52
C GLU A 184 -10.16 -1.28 -13.31
N GLN A 185 -10.03 -1.31 -14.64
CA GLN A 185 -11.16 -1.48 -15.53
C GLN A 185 -10.96 -2.66 -16.47
N ILE A 186 -11.96 -3.53 -16.58
CA ILE A 186 -12.08 -4.47 -17.71
C ILE A 186 -12.83 -3.75 -18.82
N ARG A 187 -12.21 -3.61 -19.99
CA ARG A 187 -12.87 -3.10 -21.20
C ARG A 187 -13.23 -4.25 -22.10
N TYR A 188 -14.41 -4.20 -22.71
CA TYR A 188 -14.89 -5.25 -23.60
C TYR A 188 -15.82 -4.73 -24.68
N THR A 189 -15.96 -5.50 -25.75
CA THR A 189 -16.88 -5.24 -26.87
C THR A 189 -17.17 -6.53 -27.63
N VAL A 190 -18.34 -6.62 -28.25
CA VAL A 190 -18.70 -7.69 -29.19
C VAL A 190 -18.78 -7.10 -30.59
N ASN A 191 -17.98 -7.63 -31.52
CA ASN A 191 -17.87 -7.24 -32.94
C ASN A 191 -17.46 -5.79 -33.25
N ASP A 192 -17.52 -4.86 -32.29
CA ASP A 192 -17.22 -3.44 -32.52
C ASP A 192 -15.93 -3.00 -31.83
N LEU A 193 -14.84 -2.91 -32.59
CA LEU A 193 -13.54 -2.46 -32.06
C LEU A 193 -13.46 -0.95 -31.82
N THR A 194 -14.54 -0.20 -31.99
CA THR A 194 -14.58 1.26 -31.82
C THR A 194 -15.31 1.70 -30.54
N ASN A 195 -16.29 0.92 -30.06
CA ASN A 195 -17.05 1.22 -28.85
C ASN A 195 -16.85 0.13 -27.79
N PHE A 196 -16.16 0.48 -26.70
CA PHE A 196 -15.92 -0.43 -25.59
C PHE A 196 -16.81 -0.09 -24.39
N SER A 197 -17.42 -1.12 -23.82
CA SER A 197 -17.98 -1.09 -22.47
C SER A 197 -16.88 -1.27 -21.43
N GLY A 198 -17.10 -0.79 -20.22
CA GLY A 198 -16.14 -0.84 -19.12
C GLY A 198 -16.77 -1.28 -17.81
N LYS A 199 -16.11 -2.18 -17.09
CA LYS A 199 -16.47 -2.58 -15.73
C LYS A 199 -15.31 -2.29 -14.79
N ASP A 200 -15.54 -1.40 -13.83
CA ASP A 200 -14.56 -1.10 -12.80
C ASP A 200 -14.56 -2.19 -11.71
N PHE A 201 -13.39 -2.49 -11.19
CA PHE A 201 -13.20 -3.40 -10.06
C PHE A 201 -11.99 -2.98 -9.20
N LEU A 202 -12.00 -3.42 -7.95
CA LEU A 202 -10.90 -3.17 -7.03
C LEU A 202 -9.90 -4.33 -7.09
N MET A 203 -8.64 -4.03 -7.36
CA MET A 203 -7.55 -5.02 -7.22
C MET A 203 -7.23 -5.25 -5.75
N GLN A 204 -7.36 -6.49 -5.28
CA GLN A 204 -7.07 -6.88 -3.91
C GLN A 204 -5.65 -7.41 -3.82
N THR A 205 -4.75 -6.61 -3.24
CA THR A 205 -3.36 -7.04 -3.07
C THR A 205 -3.24 -8.30 -2.22
N CYS A 206 -2.41 -9.22 -2.70
CA CYS A 206 -2.18 -10.54 -2.12
C CYS A 206 -3.45 -11.39 -1.97
N ALA A 207 -4.47 -11.10 -2.78
CA ALA A 207 -5.74 -11.79 -2.79
C ALA A 207 -6.29 -11.90 -4.22
N THR A 208 -7.50 -12.46 -4.34
CA THR A 208 -8.20 -12.60 -5.61
C THR A 208 -9.25 -11.51 -5.73
N SER A 209 -9.16 -10.75 -6.82
CA SER A 209 -10.22 -9.87 -7.30
C SER A 209 -11.11 -10.59 -8.28
N GLU A 210 -12.41 -10.51 -8.06
CA GLU A 210 -13.39 -11.00 -9.02
C GLU A 210 -14.08 -9.82 -9.71
N VAL A 211 -14.27 -9.95 -11.02
CA VAL A 211 -15.03 -8.99 -11.83
C VAL A 211 -15.98 -9.76 -12.73
N VAL A 212 -17.26 -9.40 -12.68
CA VAL A 212 -18.30 -9.93 -13.55
C VAL A 212 -18.61 -8.86 -14.59
N ILE A 213 -18.44 -9.20 -15.86
CA ILE A 213 -18.86 -8.37 -16.98
C ILE A 213 -20.19 -8.88 -17.55
N ASP A 214 -21.07 -7.95 -17.84
CA ASP A 214 -22.39 -8.19 -18.40
C ASP A 214 -22.33 -7.86 -19.90
N ILE A 215 -22.58 -8.85 -20.76
CA ILE A 215 -22.67 -8.64 -22.21
C ILE A 215 -24.14 -8.69 -22.63
N GLU A 216 -24.58 -7.59 -23.24
CA GLU A 216 -25.92 -7.33 -23.78
C GLU A 216 -25.92 -7.40 -25.31
#